data_AF-A0A0E3JM14-F1
#
_entry.id   AF-A0A0E3JM14-F1
#
_cell.length_a   1.000
_cell.length_b   1.000
_cell.length_c   1.000
_cell.angle_alpha   90.00
_cell.angle_beta   90.00
_cell.angle_gamma   90.00
#
_symmetry.space_group_name_H-M   'P 1'
#
loop_
_entity.id
_entity.type
_entity.pdbx_description
1 polymer ?
#
loop_
_entity_poly.entity_id
_entity_poly.type
_entity_poly.pdbx_seq_one_letter_code
_entity_poly.pdbx_strand_id
1 'polypeptide(L)'
;MGHRHGYGHHMGIGFYGSYILIFLLLTILILIFFLLKNRSPASPFIIKLIGILKEKYASGTISVDEYTERKSIIEHTKYSNSHTPILLERYAECLISTKEFLNIKNEIESNKNDSLICEQLAKGELSYNEFKSK
;
A
#
# COMPACT_ATOMS: atom_id res chain seq x y z
N MET A 1 -2.85 -63.82 33.54
CA MET A 1 -2.39 -62.76 34.47
C MET A 1 -2.72 -61.42 33.83
N GLY A 2 -3.61 -60.66 34.48
CA GLY A 2 -4.39 -59.58 33.85
C GLY A 2 -3.70 -58.21 33.82
N HIS A 3 -4.08 -57.44 32.79
CA HIS A 3 -3.75 -56.03 32.55
C HIS A 3 -4.02 -55.12 33.76
N ARG A 4 -3.03 -54.30 34.13
CA ARG A 4 -3.23 -53.05 34.89
C ARG A 4 -2.81 -51.90 33.98
N HIS A 5 -3.73 -51.35 33.19
CA HIS A 5 -4.59 -50.20 33.53
C HIS A 5 -3.78 -49.01 34.04
N GLY A 6 -3.42 -48.12 33.12
CA GLY A 6 -3.01 -46.76 33.42
C GLY A 6 -4.24 -45.86 33.52
N TYR A 7 -4.29 -44.99 34.52
CA TYR A 7 -5.13 -43.79 34.70
C TYR A 7 -4.63 -43.16 36.03
N GLY A 8 -4.42 -41.87 36.22
CA GLY A 8 -4.60 -40.70 35.39
C GLY A 8 -4.05 -39.48 36.12
N HIS A 9 -3.50 -38.53 35.39
CA HIS A 9 -3.11 -37.21 35.89
C HIS A 9 -3.70 -36.15 34.97
N HIS A 10 -5.02 -35.94 35.07
CA HIS A 10 -5.71 -34.77 34.53
C HIS A 10 -6.77 -34.33 35.54
N MET A 11 -6.35 -33.65 36.60
CA MET A 11 -7.24 -32.82 37.42
C MET A 11 -6.48 -31.55 37.78
N GLY A 12 -6.89 -30.41 37.20
CA GLY A 12 -6.46 -29.10 37.70
C GLY A 12 -6.20 -27.97 36.69
N ILE A 13 -6.17 -28.20 35.37
CA ILE A 13 -5.85 -27.15 34.38
C ILE A 13 -7.08 -26.66 33.60
N GLY A 14 -8.23 -27.35 33.67
CA GLY A 14 -9.39 -27.09 32.81
C GLY A 14 -10.12 -25.76 33.04
N PHE A 15 -10.22 -25.31 34.30
CA PHE A 15 -10.97 -24.08 34.60
C PHE A 15 -10.15 -22.82 34.32
N TYR A 16 -8.96 -22.66 34.91
CA TYR A 16 -8.10 -21.49 34.66
C TYR A 16 -7.59 -21.41 33.22
N GLY A 17 -7.32 -22.56 32.57
CA GLY A 17 -6.92 -22.61 31.18
C GLY A 17 -7.99 -22.02 30.24
N SER A 18 -9.27 -22.23 30.54
CA SER A 18 -10.37 -21.66 29.77
C SER A 18 -10.42 -20.13 29.89
N TYR A 19 -10.25 -19.56 31.09
CA TYR A 19 -10.19 -18.12 31.29
C TYR A 19 -8.97 -17.48 30.62
N ILE A 20 -7.80 -18.11 30.69
CA ILE A 20 -6.58 -17.65 30.01
C ILE A 20 -6.78 -17.66 28.49
N LEU A 21 -7.40 -18.71 27.95
CA LEU A 21 -7.68 -18.84 26.53
C LEU A 21 -8.71 -17.81 26.05
N ILE A 22 -9.76 -17.53 26.84
CA ILE A 22 -10.73 -16.48 26.56
C ILE A 22 -10.07 -15.11 26.55
N PHE A 23 -9.19 -14.82 27.51
CA PHE A 23 -8.47 -13.55 27.58
C PHE A 23 -7.50 -13.38 26.40
N LEU A 24 -6.81 -14.45 26.00
CA LEU A 24 -5.97 -14.48 24.81
C LEU A 24 -6.79 -14.21 23.53
N LEU A 25 -7.97 -14.83 23.41
CA LEU A 25 -8.85 -14.64 22.27
C LEU A 25 -9.34 -13.18 22.17
N LEU A 26 -9.72 -12.59 23.31
CA LEU A 26 -10.15 -11.19 23.40
C LEU A 26 -9.02 -10.23 23.02
N THR A 27 -7.79 -10.47 23.49
CA THR A 27 -6.64 -9.63 23.13
C THR A 27 -6.30 -9.72 21.65
N ILE A 28 -6.35 -10.91 21.05
CA ILE A 28 -6.19 -11.09 19.59
C ILE A 28 -7.28 -10.35 18.82
N LEU A 29 -8.55 -10.46 19.25
CA LEU A 29 -9.67 -9.73 18.62
C LEU A 29 -9.48 -8.22 18.67
N ILE A 30 -9.04 -7.67 19.81
CA ILE A 30 -8.76 -6.24 19.96
C ILE A 30 -7.61 -5.82 19.04
N LEU A 31 -6.55 -6.61 18.95
CA LEU A 31 -5.42 -6.38 18.05
C LEU A 31 -5.86 -6.37 16.58
N ILE A 32 -6.64 -7.36 16.14
CA ILE A 32 -7.19 -7.42 14.78
C ILE A 32 -8.09 -6.21 14.49
N PHE A 33 -8.95 -5.83 15.44
CA PHE A 33 -9.82 -4.66 15.31
C PHE A 33 -9.00 -3.36 15.16
N PHE A 34 -7.94 -3.19 15.94
CA PHE A 34 -7.05 -2.03 15.84
C PHE A 34 -6.31 -2.01 14.49
N LEU A 35 -5.84 -3.16 14.01
CA LEU A 35 -5.19 -3.29 12.70
C LEU A 35 -6.14 -2.96 11.55
N LEU A 36 -7.40 -3.38 11.63
CA LEU A 36 -8.43 -3.08 10.62
C LEU A 36 -8.86 -1.61 10.69
N LYS A 37 -9.07 -1.05 11.88
CA LYS A 37 -9.46 0.35 12.08
C LYS A 37 -8.37 1.33 11.66
N ASN A 38 -7.10 0.95 11.78
CA ASN A 38 -5.97 1.75 11.32
C ASN A 38 -5.74 1.68 9.80
N ARG A 39 -6.53 0.91 9.04
CA ARG A 39 -6.60 1.11 7.60
C ARG A 39 -7.33 2.41 7.36
N SER A 40 -6.57 3.50 7.22
CA SER A 40 -7.10 4.80 6.81
C SER A 40 -8.01 4.59 5.60
N PRO A 41 -9.24 5.13 5.60
CA PRO A 41 -10.08 5.09 4.41
C PRO A 41 -9.27 5.66 3.26
N ALA A 42 -9.20 4.91 2.16
CA ALA A 42 -8.49 5.35 0.96
C ALA A 42 -9.02 6.74 0.59
N SER A 43 -8.11 7.68 0.36
CA SER A 43 -8.52 9.04 0.00
C SER A 43 -9.38 8.99 -1.27
N PRO A 44 -10.39 9.87 -1.43
CA PRO A 44 -11.20 9.93 -2.65
C PRO A 44 -10.34 10.03 -3.93
N PHE A 45 -9.19 10.69 -3.80
CA PHE A 45 -8.20 10.80 -4.86
C PHE A 45 -7.55 9.44 -5.22
N ILE A 46 -7.13 8.63 -4.25
CA ILE A 46 -6.63 7.26 -4.51
C ILE A 46 -7.71 6.40 -5.18
N ILE A 47 -8.96 6.51 -4.73
CA ILE A 47 -10.09 5.78 -5.33
C ILE A 47 -10.25 6.15 -6.81
N LYS A 48 -10.15 7.45 -7.15
CA LYS A 48 -10.18 7.93 -8.54
C LYS A 48 -9.05 7.31 -9.37
N LEU A 49 -7.82 7.35 -8.87
CA LEU A 49 -6.64 6.81 -9.57
C LEU A 49 -6.73 5.30 -9.80
N ILE A 50 -7.20 4.54 -8.81
CA ILE A 50 -7.43 3.10 -8.94
C ILE A 50 -8.54 2.84 -9.98
N GLY A 51 -9.55 3.72 -10.07
CA GLY A 51 -10.56 3.68 -11.12
C GLY A 51 -9.96 3.78 -12.52
N ILE A 52 -9.07 4.75 -12.75
CA ILE A 52 -8.35 4.91 -14.02
C ILE A 52 -7.54 3.65 -14.36
N LEU A 53 -6.77 3.13 -13.39
CA LEU A 53 -6.01 1.88 -13.60
C LEU A 53 -6.91 0.69 -13.94
N LYS A 54 -8.06 0.59 -13.29
CA LYS A 54 -9.02 -0.49 -13.54
C LYS A 54 -9.59 -0.41 -14.95
N GLU A 55 -9.85 0.80 -15.44
CA GLU A 55 -10.26 1.04 -16.83
C GLU A 55 -9.18 0.58 -17.81
N LYS A 56 -7.91 0.96 -17.57
CA LYS A 56 -6.76 0.53 -18.41
C LYS A 56 -6.53 -0.97 -18.41
N TYR A 57 -6.75 -1.63 -17.27
CA TYR A 57 -6.70 -3.09 -17.19
C TYR A 57 -7.85 -3.73 -17.95
N ALA A 58 -9.07 -3.20 -17.82
CA ALA A 58 -10.25 -3.69 -18.54
C ALA A 58 -10.13 -3.50 -20.06
N SER A 59 -9.44 -2.45 -20.53
CA SER A 59 -9.12 -2.25 -21.94
C SER A 59 -7.97 -3.12 -22.46
N GLY A 60 -7.33 -3.91 -21.59
CA GLY A 60 -6.17 -4.74 -21.96
C GLY A 60 -4.91 -3.96 -22.27
N THR A 61 -4.84 -2.68 -21.86
CA THR A 61 -3.66 -1.82 -22.11
C THR A 61 -2.49 -2.18 -21.18
N ILE A 62 -2.78 -2.73 -20.01
CA ILE A 62 -1.79 -3.16 -19.02
C ILE A 62 -2.05 -4.60 -18.59
N SER A 63 -0.98 -5.29 -18.22
CA SER A 63 -1.07 -6.66 -17.67
C SER A 63 -1.53 -6.66 -16.21
N VAL A 64 -1.87 -7.85 -15.69
CA VAL A 64 -2.23 -8.03 -14.27
C VAL A 64 -1.06 -7.68 -13.34
N ASP A 65 0.16 -7.98 -13.74
CA ASP A 65 1.37 -7.71 -12.97
C ASP A 65 1.60 -6.19 -12.89
N GLU A 66 1.52 -5.50 -14.03
CA GLU A 66 1.63 -4.04 -14.09
C GLU A 66 0.50 -3.34 -13.32
N TYR A 67 -0.73 -3.83 -13.41
CA TYR A 67 -1.84 -3.30 -12.64
C TYR A 67 -1.57 -3.40 -11.14
N THR A 68 -1.09 -4.57 -10.69
CA THR A 68 -0.81 -4.83 -9.27
C THR A 68 0.34 -3.96 -8.76
N GLU A 69 1.41 -3.83 -9.55
CA GLU A 69 2.55 -2.96 -9.25
C GLU A 69 2.11 -1.50 -9.13
N ARG A 70 1.42 -0.97 -10.17
CA ARG A 70 0.97 0.43 -10.20
C ARG A 70 0.01 0.73 -9.06
N LYS A 71 -0.94 -0.18 -8.79
CA LYS A 71 -1.89 -0.04 -7.68
C LYS A 71 -1.17 0.05 -6.33
N SER A 72 -0.21 -0.84 -6.09
CA SER A 72 0.59 -0.85 -4.86
C SER A 72 1.32 0.48 -4.67
N ILE A 73 1.94 1.01 -5.73
CA ILE A 73 2.64 2.30 -5.66
C ILE A 73 1.68 3.45 -5.34
N ILE A 74 0.50 3.50 -5.96
CA ILE A 74 -0.48 4.56 -5.71
C ILE A 74 -1.01 4.50 -4.27
N GLU A 75 -1.29 3.32 -3.74
CA GLU A 75 -1.80 3.14 -2.37
C GLU A 75 -0.75 3.48 -1.30
N HIS A 76 0.53 3.22 -1.57
CA HIS A 76 1.62 3.41 -0.61
C HIS A 76 2.37 4.74 -0.77
N THR A 77 2.14 5.51 -1.83
CA THR A 77 2.79 6.81 -2.05
C THR A 77 2.22 7.87 -1.11
N LYS A 78 3.11 8.54 -0.36
CA LYS A 78 2.73 9.68 0.49
C LYS A 78 2.66 10.98 -0.31
N TYR A 79 1.65 11.79 -0.03
CA TYR A 79 1.48 13.13 -0.58
C TYR A 79 2.32 14.15 0.20
N SER A 80 3.64 14.13 -0.02
CA SER A 80 4.55 15.05 0.66
C SER A 80 4.62 16.43 -0.01
N ASN A 81 4.33 16.51 -1.31
CA ASN A 81 4.44 17.72 -2.12
C ASN A 81 3.14 17.97 -2.91
N SER A 82 2.80 19.24 -3.18
CA SER A 82 1.65 19.65 -3.99
C SER A 82 1.69 19.12 -5.43
N HIS A 83 2.88 18.77 -5.93
CA HIS A 83 3.08 18.26 -7.30
C HIS A 83 2.94 16.74 -7.41
N THR A 84 3.01 16.01 -6.29
CA THR A 84 2.90 14.53 -6.27
C THR A 84 1.56 14.01 -6.81
N PRO A 85 0.39 14.63 -6.52
CA PRO A 85 -0.89 14.22 -7.10
C PRO A 85 -0.90 14.26 -8.64
N ILE A 86 -0.33 15.32 -9.24
CA ILE A 86 -0.28 15.48 -10.71
C ILE A 86 0.54 14.36 -11.34
N LEU A 87 1.69 14.05 -10.73
CA LEU A 87 2.55 12.95 -11.17
C LEU A 87 1.86 11.57 -11.05
N LEU A 88 1.12 11.35 -9.96
CA LEU A 88 0.36 10.12 -9.74
C LEU A 88 -0.78 9.94 -10.76
N GLU A 89 -1.44 11.03 -11.16
CA GLU A 89 -2.48 10.98 -12.19
C GLU A 89 -1.92 10.51 -13.54
N ARG A 90 -0.79 11.09 -13.98
CA ARG A 90 -0.09 10.62 -15.19
C ARG A 90 0.39 9.18 -15.10
N TYR A 91 0.83 8.77 -13.91
CA TYR A 91 1.23 7.38 -13.67
C TYR A 91 0.05 6.40 -13.75
N ALA A 92 -1.12 6.78 -13.21
CA ALA A 92 -2.35 5.99 -13.31
C ALA A 92 -2.85 5.89 -14.77
N GLU A 93 -2.69 6.96 -15.55
CA GLU A 93 -3.03 6.98 -16.98
C GLU A 93 -2.07 6.16 -17.86
N CYS A 94 -1.00 5.61 -17.27
CA CYS A 94 0.05 4.87 -17.96
C CYS A 94 0.87 5.71 -18.96
N LEU A 95 0.92 7.03 -18.77
CA LEU A 95 1.73 7.94 -19.60
C LEU A 95 3.22 7.87 -19.29
N ILE A 96 3.58 7.40 -18.10
CA ILE A 96 4.96 7.25 -17.64
C ILE A 96 5.20 5.86 -17.06
N SER A 97 6.44 5.41 -17.15
CA SER A 97 6.90 4.15 -16.56
C SER A 97 7.11 4.27 -15.04
N THR A 98 7.15 3.14 -14.33
CA THR A 98 7.47 3.12 -12.89
C THR A 98 8.84 3.76 -12.62
N LYS A 99 9.82 3.49 -13.48
CA LYS A 99 11.18 4.03 -13.34
C LYS A 99 11.19 5.56 -13.45
N GLU A 100 10.50 6.10 -14.45
CA GLU A 100 10.39 7.56 -14.63
C GLU A 100 9.61 8.21 -13.48
N PHE A 101 8.51 7.59 -13.05
CA PHE A 101 7.74 8.05 -11.90
C PHE A 101 8.62 8.18 -10.65
N LEU A 102 9.39 7.15 -10.32
CA LEU A 102 10.27 7.16 -9.14
C LEU A 102 11.37 8.21 -9.26
N ASN A 103 11.96 8.36 -10.44
CA ASN A 103 12.98 9.38 -10.69
C ASN A 103 12.43 10.80 -10.47
N ILE A 104 11.28 11.11 -11.09
CA ILE A 104 10.64 12.44 -10.95
C ILE A 104 10.20 12.68 -9.50
N LYS A 105 9.63 11.65 -8.84
CA LYS A 105 9.23 11.74 -7.43
C LYS A 105 10.42 12.08 -6.53
N ASN A 106 11.56 11.41 -6.73
CA ASN A 106 12.76 11.67 -5.95
C ASN A 106 13.27 13.11 -6.13
N GLU A 107 13.21 13.65 -7.36
CA GLU A 107 13.58 15.05 -7.61
C GLU A 107 12.64 16.02 -6.88
N ILE A 108 11.33 15.81 -6.97
CA ILE A 108 10.31 16.65 -6.32
C ILE A 108 10.45 16.61 -4.78
N GLU A 109 10.78 15.44 -4.22
CA GLU A 109 10.98 15.26 -2.77
C GLU A 109 12.34 15.78 -2.29
N SER A 110 13.35 15.82 -3.16
CA SER A 110 14.69 16.33 -2.81
C SER A 110 14.68 17.83 -2.48
N ASN A 111 13.65 18.55 -2.92
CA ASN A 111 13.46 19.99 -2.72
C ASN A 111 14.68 20.85 -3.16
N LYS A 112 15.52 20.31 -4.05
CA LYS A 112 16.71 20.97 -4.59
C LYS A 112 16.40 21.90 -5.75
N ASN A 113 15.27 21.67 -6.42
CA ASN A 113 14.89 22.34 -7.65
C ASN A 113 13.75 23.33 -7.39
N ASP A 114 13.67 24.36 -8.23
CA ASP A 114 12.57 25.32 -8.16
C ASP A 114 11.20 24.65 -8.29
N SER A 115 10.20 25.21 -7.61
CA SER A 115 8.81 24.73 -7.68
C SER A 115 8.29 24.65 -9.11
N LEU A 116 8.71 25.57 -9.98
CA LEU A 116 8.37 25.57 -11.41
C LEU A 116 8.92 24.35 -12.15
N ILE A 117 10.16 23.95 -11.87
CA ILE A 117 10.77 22.76 -12.49
C ILE A 117 10.04 21.50 -12.01
N CYS A 118 9.74 21.43 -10.71
CA CYS A 118 8.96 20.34 -10.13
C CYS A 118 7.57 20.24 -10.77
N GLU A 119 6.90 21.37 -11.01
CA GLU A 119 5.60 21.44 -11.67
C GLU A 119 5.69 20.97 -13.13
N GLN A 120 6.69 21.44 -13.89
CA GLN A 120 6.91 21.05 -15.29
C GLN A 120 7.20 19.55 -15.43
N LEU A 121 8.01 18.99 -14.52
CA LEU A 121 8.28 17.56 -14.48
C LEU A 121 7.02 16.75 -14.13
N ALA A 122 6.23 17.22 -13.16
CA ALA A 122 4.99 16.56 -12.75
C ALA A 122 3.96 16.59 -13.88
N LYS A 123 3.77 17.72 -14.57
CA LYS A 123 2.85 17.86 -15.71
C LYS A 123 3.33 17.15 -16.98
N GLY A 124 4.64 16.96 -17.12
CA GLY A 124 5.24 16.35 -18.30
C GLY A 124 5.59 17.32 -19.41
N GLU A 125 5.62 18.62 -19.09
CA GLU A 125 6.11 19.67 -19.97
C GLU A 125 7.64 19.59 -20.13
N LEU A 126 8.33 19.00 -19.15
CA LEU A 126 9.76 18.71 -19.17
C LEU A 126 9.97 17.21 -19.02
N SER A 127 10.68 16.58 -19.96
CA SER A 127 11.07 15.17 -19.80
C SER A 127 12.18 15.02 -18.77
N TYR A 128 12.17 13.93 -18.00
CA TYR A 128 13.22 13.66 -17.02
C TYR A 128 14.61 13.57 -17.68
N ASN A 129 14.68 13.05 -18.91
CA ASN A 129 15.94 12.96 -19.65
C ASN A 129 16.49 14.34 -20.04
N GLU A 130 15.61 15.27 -20.42
CA GLU A 130 15.97 16.65 -20.74
C GLU A 130 16.41 17.41 -19.48
N PHE A 131 15.71 17.20 -18.37
CA PHE A 131 16.09 17.76 -17.08
C PHE A 131 17.49 17.32 -16.65
N LYS A 132 17.80 16.03 -16.77
CA LYS A 132 19.10 15.47 -16.36
C LYS A 132 20.25 15.85 -17.31
N SER A 133 19.96 16.21 -18.55
CA SER A 133 20.96 16.61 -19.54
C SER A 133 21.39 18.08 -19.41
N LYS A 134 20.77 18.84 -18.50
CA LYS A 134 21.01 20.26 -18.27
C LYS A 134 21.92 20.48 -17.07
#